data_AF-A0A843JJA9-F1
#
_entry.id   AF-A0A843JJA9-F1
#
_cell.length_a   1.000
_cell.length_b   1.000
_cell.length_c   1.000
_cell.angle_alpha   90.00
_cell.angle_beta   90.00
_cell.angle_gamma   90.00
#
_symmetry.space_group_name_H-M   'P 1'
#
loop_
_entity.id
_entity.type
_entity.pdbx_description
1 polymer ?
#
loop_
_entity_poly.entity_id
_entity_poly.type
_entity_poly.pdbx_seq_one_letter_code
_entity_poly.pdbx_strand_id
1 'polypeptide(L)'
;MISPDVVINIALNEEGYFEKSRSAYIIDKDVIYSKFEGAGKDNITKYGFEMHNLYPQTMDFPAAWCDAFVDWCFFKAYGLDKSKELLCGRFDDYTVSSAQLYKNKKRWITKNPVPGDQIFFKNSSRICHTGLVYKVDKKYVYTIEGNTSNKDVLVANGGIVAKKKYSINYSNIAGYGRPNYDVRATCQFGDCNANVTYLQQRLMAKGYQLPKNGADGDFGNETLMALKQFMYDNKITQSLFCTKECWEKLL
;
A
#
# COMPACT_ATOMS: atom_id res chain seq x y z
N MET A 1 1.63 -8.32 -12.40
CA MET A 1 2.04 -8.95 -11.12
C MET A 1 1.27 -8.26 -10.01
N ILE A 2 0.72 -8.99 -9.04
CA ILE A 2 0.10 -8.38 -7.86
C ILE A 2 1.15 -8.43 -6.76
N SER A 3 1.75 -7.27 -6.45
CA SER A 3 2.83 -7.15 -5.47
C SER A 3 2.71 -5.80 -4.77
N PRO A 4 2.87 -5.73 -3.44
CA PRO A 4 2.81 -4.48 -2.70
C PRO A 4 3.71 -3.37 -3.29
N ASP A 5 4.84 -3.72 -3.90
CA ASP A 5 5.78 -2.75 -4.48
C ASP A 5 5.17 -1.93 -5.62
N VAL A 6 4.23 -2.51 -6.39
CA VAL A 6 3.57 -1.80 -7.50
C VAL A 6 2.76 -0.62 -6.99
N VAL A 7 1.90 -0.86 -5.99
CA VAL A 7 1.05 0.19 -5.41
C VAL A 7 1.84 1.15 -4.54
N ILE A 8 2.89 0.67 -3.85
CA ILE A 8 3.82 1.50 -3.09
C ILE A 8 4.53 2.50 -4.01
N ASN A 9 5.07 2.04 -5.14
CA ASN A 9 5.79 2.91 -6.07
C ASN A 9 4.88 3.97 -6.69
N ILE A 10 3.62 3.63 -7.01
CA ILE A 10 2.63 4.60 -7.45
C ILE A 10 2.41 5.68 -6.38
N ALA A 11 2.17 5.27 -5.13
CA ALA A 11 1.94 6.21 -4.06
C ALA A 11 3.16 7.11 -3.78
N LEU A 12 4.38 6.55 -3.79
CA LEU A 12 5.61 7.32 -3.59
C LEU A 12 5.87 8.34 -4.70
N ASN A 13 5.48 8.04 -5.95
CA ASN A 13 5.59 8.98 -7.06
C ASN A 13 4.67 10.19 -6.91
N GLU A 14 3.66 10.12 -6.05
CA GLU A 14 2.74 11.22 -5.75
C GLU A 14 3.24 12.14 -4.63
N GLU A 15 4.35 11.82 -3.97
CA GLU A 15 4.95 12.69 -2.95
C GLU A 15 5.12 14.13 -3.48
N GLY A 16 4.72 15.09 -2.65
CA GLY A 16 4.75 16.51 -2.98
C GLY A 16 3.56 17.02 -3.79
N TYR A 17 2.51 16.20 -4.00
CA TYR A 17 1.24 16.68 -4.55
C TYR A 17 0.47 17.53 -3.52
N PHE A 18 -0.09 18.66 -3.97
CA PHE A 18 -0.95 19.56 -3.19
C PHE A 18 -2.38 19.56 -3.73
N GLU A 19 -3.38 19.55 -2.85
CA GLU A 19 -4.78 19.78 -3.26
C GLU A 19 -4.99 21.20 -3.82
N LYS A 20 -6.02 21.38 -4.63
CA LYS A 20 -6.27 22.61 -5.37
C LYS A 20 -7.30 23.48 -4.68
N SER A 21 -7.15 24.79 -4.89
CA SER A 21 -8.20 25.75 -4.57
C SER A 21 -9.34 25.66 -5.58
N ARG A 22 -10.55 25.99 -5.14
CA ARG A 22 -11.73 26.08 -6.01
C ARG A 22 -11.53 27.10 -7.12
N SER A 23 -10.92 28.24 -6.81
CA SER A 23 -10.65 29.30 -7.79
C SER A 23 -9.73 28.82 -8.90
N ALA A 24 -8.63 28.14 -8.56
CA ALA A 24 -7.72 27.58 -9.56
C ALA A 24 -8.43 26.55 -10.45
N TYR A 25 -9.22 25.65 -9.85
CA TYR A 25 -9.94 24.61 -10.59
C TYR A 25 -11.02 25.12 -11.54
N ILE A 26 -11.67 26.24 -11.21
CA ILE A 26 -12.67 26.87 -12.09
C ILE A 26 -11.99 27.49 -13.32
N ILE A 27 -10.79 28.06 -13.15
CA ILE A 27 -10.03 28.68 -14.24
C ILE A 27 -9.49 27.60 -15.19
N ASP A 28 -8.91 26.56 -14.61
CA ASP A 28 -8.33 25.44 -15.36
C ASP A 28 -8.65 24.13 -14.62
N LYS A 29 -9.47 23.28 -15.25
CA LYS A 29 -9.82 21.98 -14.65
C LYS A 29 -8.65 21.01 -14.63
N ASP A 30 -7.70 21.15 -15.56
CA ASP A 30 -6.55 20.25 -15.67
C ASP A 30 -5.48 20.57 -14.62
N VAL A 31 -5.61 21.69 -13.90
CA VAL A 31 -4.71 22.05 -12.78
C VAL A 31 -4.62 20.94 -11.73
N ILE A 32 -5.65 20.10 -11.59
CA ILE A 32 -5.66 18.94 -10.68
C ILE A 32 -4.56 17.92 -10.98
N TYR A 33 -3.98 17.95 -12.18
CA TYR A 33 -2.89 17.07 -12.59
C TYR A 33 -1.49 17.64 -12.30
N SER A 34 -1.39 18.94 -12.01
CA SER A 34 -0.15 19.56 -11.54
C SER A 34 0.16 19.14 -10.10
N LYS A 35 1.43 18.86 -9.79
CA LYS A 35 1.81 18.55 -8.39
C LYS A 35 1.64 19.75 -7.46
N PHE A 36 1.94 20.95 -7.94
CA PHE A 36 2.04 22.13 -7.07
C PHE A 36 1.12 23.28 -7.49
N GLU A 37 0.89 23.50 -8.78
CA GLU A 37 0.11 24.65 -9.24
C GLU A 37 -1.33 24.57 -8.75
N GLY A 38 -1.94 25.74 -8.55
CA GLY A 38 -3.31 25.85 -8.07
C GLY A 38 -3.53 25.44 -6.61
N ALA A 39 -2.47 25.20 -5.83
CA ALA A 39 -2.55 24.75 -4.44
C ALA A 39 -3.57 25.55 -3.60
N GLY A 40 -4.33 24.85 -2.76
CA GLY A 40 -5.37 25.43 -1.93
C GLY A 40 -5.77 24.51 -0.77
N LYS A 41 -6.96 24.75 -0.22
CA LYS A 41 -7.50 24.03 0.94
C LYS A 41 -8.94 23.53 0.75
N ASP A 42 -9.33 23.31 -0.50
CA ASP A 42 -10.71 23.03 -0.90
C ASP A 42 -10.95 21.55 -1.23
N ASN A 43 -10.02 20.66 -0.88
CA ASN A 43 -10.11 19.21 -1.10
C ASN A 43 -10.32 18.79 -2.58
N ILE A 44 -9.89 19.63 -3.53
CA ILE A 44 -9.96 19.34 -4.95
C ILE A 44 -8.69 18.61 -5.37
N THR A 45 -8.82 17.33 -5.74
CA THR A 45 -7.68 16.51 -6.18
C THR A 45 -8.01 15.64 -7.39
N LYS A 46 -6.98 15.28 -8.18
CA LYS A 46 -7.14 14.26 -9.22
C LYS A 46 -7.60 12.91 -8.66
N TYR A 47 -7.18 12.56 -7.43
CA TYR A 47 -7.54 11.30 -6.79
C TYR A 47 -9.04 11.22 -6.53
N GLY A 48 -9.60 12.23 -5.86
CA GLY A 48 -11.04 12.32 -5.62
C GLY A 48 -11.83 12.43 -6.92
N PHE A 49 -11.36 13.26 -7.88
CA PHE A 49 -12.04 13.44 -9.17
C PHE A 49 -12.13 12.16 -9.99
N GLU A 50 -11.01 11.46 -10.19
CA GLU A 50 -10.98 10.23 -10.98
C GLU A 50 -11.77 9.10 -10.30
N MET A 51 -11.64 8.96 -8.98
CA MET A 51 -12.35 7.92 -8.24
C MET A 51 -13.85 8.20 -8.15
N HIS A 52 -14.28 9.47 -8.03
CA HIS A 52 -15.69 9.85 -8.08
C HIS A 52 -16.30 9.52 -9.45
N ASN A 53 -15.60 9.85 -10.54
CA ASN A 53 -16.09 9.51 -11.89
C ASN A 53 -16.15 8.00 -12.13
N LEU A 54 -15.24 7.23 -11.52
CA LEU A 54 -15.19 5.77 -11.64
C LEU A 54 -16.22 5.05 -10.75
N TYR A 55 -16.43 5.54 -9.52
CA TYR A 55 -17.18 4.83 -8.48
C TYR A 55 -17.98 5.79 -7.57
N PRO A 56 -18.92 6.58 -8.13
CA PRO A 56 -19.57 7.70 -7.43
C PRO A 56 -20.47 7.29 -6.26
N GLN A 57 -20.72 5.99 -6.06
CA GLN A 57 -21.58 5.50 -4.98
C GLN A 57 -20.95 5.68 -3.59
N THR A 58 -19.62 5.73 -3.50
CA THR A 58 -18.86 5.80 -2.23
C THR A 58 -17.59 6.64 -2.35
N MET A 59 -17.44 7.38 -3.45
CA MET A 59 -16.32 8.29 -3.68
C MET A 59 -16.88 9.67 -3.89
N ASP A 60 -16.78 10.54 -2.90
CA ASP A 60 -17.22 11.92 -2.94
C ASP A 60 -16.14 12.82 -3.56
N PHE A 61 -16.57 13.84 -4.31
CA PHE A 61 -15.67 14.87 -4.81
C PHE A 61 -16.38 16.23 -4.94
N PRO A 62 -15.79 17.33 -4.40
CA PRO A 62 -14.61 17.36 -3.55
C PRO A 62 -14.91 16.94 -2.11
N ALA A 63 -14.01 16.17 -1.51
CA ALA A 63 -14.13 15.64 -0.16
C ALA A 63 -12.76 15.31 0.43
N ALA A 64 -12.70 15.04 1.74
CA ALA A 64 -11.46 14.62 2.39
C ALA A 64 -10.92 13.35 1.72
N TRP A 65 -9.69 13.41 1.19
CA TRP A 65 -9.24 12.48 0.16
C TRP A 65 -8.16 11.48 0.60
N CYS A 66 -7.97 11.26 1.91
CA CYS A 66 -6.92 10.33 2.38
C CYS A 66 -7.16 8.88 1.96
N ASP A 67 -8.41 8.39 2.03
CA ASP A 67 -8.75 7.02 1.59
C ASP A 67 -8.93 6.97 0.07
N ALA A 68 -9.55 7.99 -0.54
CA ALA A 68 -9.62 8.14 -2.00
C ALA A 68 -8.22 8.10 -2.66
N PHE A 69 -7.19 8.66 -2.01
CA PHE A 69 -5.80 8.53 -2.46
C PHE A 69 -5.30 7.09 -2.44
N VAL A 70 -5.55 6.35 -1.36
CA VAL A 70 -5.14 4.95 -1.27
C VAL A 70 -5.87 4.13 -2.33
N ASP A 71 -7.20 4.26 -2.42
CA ASP A 71 -8.02 3.57 -3.41
C ASP A 71 -7.60 3.88 -4.85
N TRP A 72 -7.27 5.16 -5.13
CA TRP A 72 -6.70 5.58 -6.41
C TRP A 72 -5.35 4.89 -6.69
N CYS A 73 -4.45 4.81 -5.70
CA CYS A 73 -3.17 4.11 -5.88
C CYS A 73 -3.39 2.64 -6.27
N PHE A 74 -4.33 1.94 -5.62
CA PHE A 74 -4.68 0.57 -6.00
C PHE A 74 -5.28 0.51 -7.41
N PHE A 75 -6.22 1.40 -7.73
CA PHE A 75 -6.81 1.47 -9.06
C PHE A 75 -5.76 1.65 -10.16
N LYS A 76 -4.81 2.56 -9.98
CA LYS A 76 -3.70 2.75 -10.93
C LYS A 76 -2.78 1.53 -11.01
N ALA A 77 -2.60 0.81 -9.90
CA ALA A 77 -1.73 -0.37 -9.84
C ALA A 77 -2.34 -1.60 -10.53
N TYR A 78 -3.65 -1.82 -10.35
CA TYR A 78 -4.27 -3.12 -10.65
C TYR A 78 -5.58 -3.04 -11.45
N GLY A 79 -6.08 -1.84 -11.74
CA GLY A 79 -7.39 -1.65 -12.37
C GLY A 79 -8.56 -1.94 -11.42
N LEU A 80 -9.78 -1.73 -11.91
CA LEU A 80 -11.00 -1.70 -11.10
C LEU A 80 -11.26 -3.00 -10.31
N ASP A 81 -11.44 -4.12 -11.02
CA ASP A 81 -11.91 -5.36 -10.39
C ASP A 81 -10.89 -5.91 -9.39
N LYS A 82 -9.61 -5.91 -9.77
CA LYS A 82 -8.57 -6.44 -8.90
C LYS A 82 -8.34 -5.55 -7.67
N SER A 83 -8.45 -4.23 -7.82
CA SER A 83 -8.35 -3.31 -6.68
C SER A 83 -9.48 -3.55 -5.68
N LYS A 84 -10.71 -3.72 -6.15
CA LYS A 84 -11.84 -4.05 -5.27
C LYS A 84 -11.62 -5.36 -4.52
N GLU A 85 -11.10 -6.40 -5.16
CA GLU A 85 -10.74 -7.66 -4.49
C GLU A 85 -9.67 -7.46 -3.40
N LEU A 86 -8.62 -6.70 -3.72
CA LEU A 86 -7.54 -6.37 -2.80
C LEU A 86 -8.03 -5.53 -1.62
N LEU A 87 -8.96 -4.60 -1.85
CA LEU A 87 -9.57 -3.70 -0.86
C LEU A 87 -10.85 -4.29 -0.24
N CYS A 88 -11.02 -5.61 -0.31
CA CYS A 88 -12.07 -6.34 0.40
C CYS A 88 -13.51 -6.11 -0.07
N GLY A 89 -13.71 -5.63 -1.30
CA GLY A 89 -14.95 -5.76 -2.07
C GLY A 89 -15.37 -4.51 -2.84
N ARG A 90 -14.96 -3.32 -2.40
CA ARG A 90 -15.30 -2.04 -3.02
C ARG A 90 -14.27 -0.97 -2.66
N PHE A 91 -14.38 0.16 -3.35
CA PHE A 91 -13.75 1.42 -2.95
C PHE A 91 -14.64 2.15 -1.94
N ASP A 92 -14.05 2.92 -1.02
CA ASP A 92 -14.78 3.69 -0.01
C ASP A 92 -13.89 4.82 0.54
N ASP A 93 -14.25 6.07 0.26
CA ASP A 93 -13.45 7.21 0.73
C ASP A 93 -13.61 7.50 2.24
N TYR A 94 -14.55 6.81 2.91
CA TYR A 94 -14.78 6.94 4.34
C TYR A 94 -13.99 5.90 5.14
N THR A 95 -12.94 6.38 5.80
CA THR A 95 -11.98 5.55 6.58
C THR A 95 -12.58 4.55 7.56
N VAL A 96 -13.75 4.83 8.16
CA VAL A 96 -14.43 3.88 9.05
C VAL A 96 -14.97 2.68 8.26
N SER A 97 -15.61 2.94 7.12
CA SER A 97 -16.15 1.91 6.22
C SER A 97 -15.03 1.11 5.56
N SER A 98 -14.00 1.79 5.04
CA SER A 98 -12.81 1.15 4.44
C SER A 98 -12.14 0.17 5.42
N ALA A 99 -11.88 0.60 6.66
CA ALA A 99 -11.38 -0.27 7.72
C ALA A 99 -12.33 -1.45 8.04
N GLN A 100 -13.65 -1.22 7.98
CA GLN A 100 -14.64 -2.28 8.25
C GLN A 100 -14.64 -3.37 7.16
N LEU A 101 -14.34 -3.04 5.90
CA LEU A 101 -14.21 -4.04 4.83
C LEU A 101 -13.13 -5.07 5.16
N TYR A 102 -11.96 -4.62 5.62
CA TYR A 102 -10.88 -5.50 6.07
C TYR A 102 -11.27 -6.34 7.28
N LYS A 103 -11.94 -5.76 8.26
CA LYS A 103 -12.43 -6.49 9.45
C LYS A 103 -13.40 -7.61 9.05
N ASN A 104 -14.36 -7.31 8.17
CA ASN A 104 -15.34 -8.28 7.68
C ASN A 104 -14.69 -9.44 6.92
N LYS A 105 -13.58 -9.19 6.23
CA LYS A 105 -12.82 -10.22 5.51
C LYS A 105 -11.73 -10.89 6.34
N LYS A 106 -11.67 -10.65 7.66
CA LYS A 106 -10.61 -11.16 8.56
C LYS A 106 -9.19 -10.79 8.10
N ARG A 107 -9.06 -9.62 7.48
CA ARG A 107 -7.80 -9.06 6.94
C ARG A 107 -7.42 -7.75 7.65
N TRP A 108 -7.97 -7.55 8.84
CA TRP A 108 -7.59 -6.49 9.76
C TRP A 108 -6.52 -6.99 10.74
N ILE A 109 -5.38 -6.33 10.76
CA ILE A 109 -4.19 -6.71 11.50
C ILE A 109 -3.88 -5.63 12.55
N THR A 110 -3.43 -6.04 13.74
CA THR A 110 -3.08 -5.12 14.85
C THR A 110 -1.63 -5.21 15.29
N LYS A 111 -0.86 -6.16 14.74
CA LYS A 111 0.55 -6.41 15.05
C LYS A 111 1.29 -6.85 13.80
N ASN A 112 2.61 -6.65 13.78
CA ASN A 112 3.47 -7.05 12.66
C ASN A 112 3.00 -6.45 11.33
N PRO A 113 2.95 -5.11 11.21
CA PRO A 113 2.66 -4.48 9.93
C PRO A 113 3.72 -4.83 8.90
N VAL A 114 3.33 -4.83 7.64
CA VAL A 114 4.23 -5.12 6.51
C VAL A 114 4.05 -4.08 5.41
N PRO A 115 5.06 -3.86 4.55
CA PRO A 115 4.89 -3.05 3.34
C PRO A 115 3.68 -3.52 2.52
N GLY A 116 2.88 -2.55 2.08
CA GLY A 116 1.65 -2.74 1.32
C GLY A 116 0.39 -2.83 2.19
N ASP A 117 0.51 -2.89 3.51
CA ASP A 117 -0.65 -2.69 4.39
C ASP A 117 -1.19 -1.26 4.22
N GLN A 118 -2.52 -1.11 4.22
CA GLN A 118 -3.17 0.18 4.44
C GLN A 118 -3.24 0.42 5.95
N ILE A 119 -2.54 1.44 6.45
CA ILE A 119 -2.56 1.79 7.88
C ILE A 119 -3.73 2.73 8.16
N PHE A 120 -4.42 2.52 9.28
CA PHE A 120 -5.52 3.37 9.72
C PHE A 120 -5.22 4.00 11.06
N PHE A 121 -5.51 5.29 11.18
CA PHE A 121 -5.33 6.07 12.41
C PHE A 121 -6.67 6.47 13.01
N LYS A 122 -6.69 6.61 14.34
CA LYS A 122 -7.84 7.03 15.12
C LYS A 122 -7.57 8.28 15.94
N ASN A 123 -8.66 8.98 16.23
CA ASN A 123 -8.74 9.95 17.32
C ASN A 123 -9.61 9.37 18.45
N SER A 124 -10.08 10.22 19.37
CA SER A 124 -10.95 9.82 20.47
C SER A 124 -12.34 9.31 20.04
N SER A 125 -12.76 9.58 18.81
CA SER A 125 -14.12 9.33 18.34
C SER A 125 -14.21 8.23 17.28
N ARG A 126 -13.26 8.18 16.34
CA ARG A 126 -13.32 7.26 15.19
C ARG A 126 -11.95 7.03 14.54
N ILE A 127 -11.93 6.10 13.59
CA ILE A 127 -10.89 6.08 12.54
C ILE A 127 -11.07 7.35 11.70
N CYS A 128 -9.99 8.11 11.56
CA CYS A 128 -10.04 9.48 11.01
C CYS A 128 -9.01 9.76 9.92
N HIS A 129 -8.08 8.83 9.67
CA HIS A 129 -7.06 8.99 8.64
C HIS A 129 -6.51 7.63 8.21
N THR A 130 -5.92 7.57 7.03
CA THR A 130 -5.33 6.36 6.47
C THR A 130 -4.12 6.67 5.60
N GLY A 131 -3.32 5.66 5.28
CA GLY A 131 -2.17 5.76 4.39
C GLY A 131 -1.65 4.40 3.96
N LEU A 132 -0.63 4.39 3.10
CA LEU A 132 -0.01 3.15 2.63
C LEU A 132 1.35 2.95 3.30
N VAL A 133 1.57 1.78 3.89
CA VAL A 133 2.86 1.41 4.48
C VAL A 133 3.85 1.05 3.37
N TYR A 134 4.98 1.76 3.28
CA TYR A 134 6.02 1.45 2.29
C TYR A 134 7.26 0.78 2.91
N LYS A 135 7.45 0.89 4.23
CA LYS A 135 8.57 0.28 4.95
C LYS A 135 8.20 0.05 6.41
N VAL A 136 8.76 -1.00 7.00
CA VAL A 136 8.70 -1.27 8.44
C VAL A 136 10.10 -1.66 8.93
N ASP A 137 10.50 -1.14 10.07
CA ASP A 137 11.67 -1.61 10.81
C ASP A 137 11.30 -2.00 12.26
N LYS A 138 12.29 -2.28 13.10
CA LYS A 138 12.07 -2.73 14.49
C LYS A 138 11.34 -1.70 15.36
N LYS A 139 11.39 -0.41 15.01
CA LYS A 139 10.89 0.70 15.83
C LYS A 139 9.85 1.55 15.14
N TYR A 140 9.84 1.58 13.80
CA TYR A 140 8.99 2.47 13.03
C TYR A 140 8.23 1.78 11.91
N VAL A 141 7.02 2.28 11.67
CA VAL A 141 6.28 2.11 10.42
C VAL A 141 6.42 3.39 9.60
N TYR A 142 6.71 3.26 8.32
CA TYR A 142 6.88 4.37 7.38
C TYR A 142 5.77 4.33 6.33
N THR A 143 5.15 5.48 6.10
CA THR A 143 3.91 5.58 5.33
C THR A 143 4.00 6.69 4.30
N ILE A 144 3.24 6.55 3.22
CA ILE A 144 2.94 7.62 2.25
C ILE A 144 1.44 7.87 2.35
N GLU A 145 1.07 9.11 2.64
CA GLU A 145 -0.30 9.49 3.02
C GLU A 145 -0.78 10.61 2.14
N GLY A 146 -2.03 10.51 1.66
CA GLY A 146 -2.74 11.61 1.04
C GLY A 146 -3.52 12.42 2.07
N ASN A 147 -3.80 13.69 1.77
CA ASN A 147 -4.48 14.63 2.64
C ASN A 147 -3.85 14.77 4.03
N THR A 148 -2.51 14.77 4.09
CA THR A 148 -1.71 14.97 5.30
C THR A 148 -0.93 16.29 5.23
N SER A 149 0.08 16.49 6.09
CA SER A 149 1.01 17.64 6.04
C SER A 149 2.47 17.20 6.07
N ASN A 150 3.42 18.13 5.84
CA ASN A 150 4.87 17.86 5.96
C ASN A 150 5.38 17.81 7.42
N LYS A 151 4.51 17.95 8.42
CA LYS A 151 4.92 17.91 9.84
C LYS A 151 5.18 16.47 10.26
N ASP A 152 6.14 16.22 11.15
CA ASP A 152 6.43 14.89 11.71
C ASP A 152 5.41 14.42 12.78
N VAL A 153 4.13 14.68 12.55
CA VAL A 153 3.00 14.28 13.40
C VAL A 153 1.81 13.85 12.53
N LEU A 154 0.89 13.09 13.12
CA LEU A 154 -0.37 12.73 12.48
C LEU A 154 -1.19 14.00 12.23
N VAL A 155 -1.51 14.30 10.98
CA VAL A 155 -2.37 15.41 10.59
C VAL A 155 -3.37 14.89 9.57
N ALA A 156 -4.64 14.81 9.96
CA ALA A 156 -5.73 14.56 9.02
C ALA A 156 -6.12 15.88 8.34
N ASN A 157 -6.44 15.82 7.05
CA ASN A 157 -6.89 16.95 6.26
C ASN A 157 -5.86 18.10 6.12
N GLY A 158 -4.62 17.75 5.82
CA GLY A 158 -3.51 18.71 5.68
C GLY A 158 -3.23 19.17 4.24
N GLY A 159 -3.92 18.61 3.24
CA GLY A 159 -3.89 19.08 1.85
C GLY A 159 -2.71 18.64 0.98
N ILE A 160 -1.84 17.73 1.44
CA ILE A 160 -0.73 17.22 0.61
C ILE A 160 -0.56 15.70 0.65
N VAL A 161 0.19 15.17 -0.31
CA VAL A 161 0.79 13.84 -0.24
C VAL A 161 2.20 13.94 0.36
N ALA A 162 2.46 13.26 1.48
CA ALA A 162 3.77 13.28 2.12
C ALA A 162 4.14 11.96 2.79
N LYS A 163 5.44 11.69 2.87
CA LYS A 163 5.98 10.59 3.69
C LYS A 163 5.86 10.92 5.17
N LYS A 164 5.56 9.91 5.97
CA LYS A 164 5.54 9.96 7.43
C LYS A 164 6.24 8.75 8.03
N LYS A 165 6.52 8.85 9.33
CA LYS A 165 6.97 7.73 10.16
C LYS A 165 6.31 7.81 11.53
N TYR A 166 5.95 6.65 12.07
CA TYR A 166 5.37 6.54 13.41
C TYR A 166 6.03 5.41 14.16
N SER A 167 6.14 5.54 15.49
CA SER A 167 6.49 4.40 16.35
C SER A 167 5.54 3.24 16.08
N ILE A 168 6.01 2.00 16.06
CA ILE A 168 5.12 0.82 15.85
C ILE A 168 4.02 0.76 16.91
N ASN A 169 4.29 1.33 18.10
CA ASN A 169 3.39 1.38 19.25
C ASN A 169 2.65 2.73 19.37
N TYR A 170 2.60 3.53 18.29
CA TYR A 170 1.93 4.83 18.34
C TYR A 170 0.44 4.65 18.67
N SER A 171 -0.01 5.28 19.75
CA SER A 171 -1.35 5.08 20.36
C SER A 171 -2.52 5.36 19.42
N ASN A 172 -2.30 6.21 18.42
CA ASN A 172 -3.29 6.61 17.45
C ASN A 172 -3.34 5.69 16.23
N ILE A 173 -2.50 4.65 16.14
CA ILE A 173 -2.67 3.59 15.16
C ILE A 173 -3.87 2.74 15.59
N ALA A 174 -4.89 2.67 14.75
CA ALA A 174 -6.07 1.83 14.97
C ALA A 174 -5.81 0.38 14.54
N GLY A 175 -5.05 0.20 13.46
CA GLY A 175 -4.71 -1.09 12.89
C GLY A 175 -4.37 -0.96 11.41
N TYR A 176 -4.31 -2.10 10.73
CA TYR A 176 -3.85 -2.23 9.36
C TYR A 176 -4.83 -3.09 8.56
N GLY A 177 -5.31 -2.60 7.42
CA GLY A 177 -5.91 -3.44 6.40
C GLY A 177 -4.82 -4.12 5.58
N ARG A 178 -4.87 -5.45 5.46
CA ARG A 178 -3.88 -6.22 4.68
C ARG A 178 -4.47 -6.65 3.34
N PRO A 179 -4.15 -5.98 2.22
CA PRO A 179 -4.49 -6.42 0.87
C PRO A 179 -4.03 -7.87 0.63
N ASN A 180 -4.83 -8.66 -0.07
CA ASN A 180 -4.50 -10.04 -0.40
C ASN A 180 -3.68 -10.01 -1.68
N TYR A 181 -2.45 -9.54 -1.57
CA TYR A 181 -1.52 -9.55 -2.69
C TYR A 181 -1.26 -10.98 -3.22
N ASP A 182 -1.75 -12.01 -2.52
CA ASP A 182 -1.75 -13.40 -2.99
C ASP A 182 -2.67 -13.61 -4.18
N VAL A 183 -2.11 -13.37 -5.36
CA VAL A 183 -2.03 -14.45 -6.34
C VAL A 183 -0.69 -15.16 -6.15
N ARG A 184 -0.55 -15.90 -5.04
CA ARG A 184 0.59 -16.81 -4.90
C ARG A 184 0.31 -18.04 -5.75
N ALA A 185 0.60 -17.93 -7.05
CA ALA A 185 1.03 -19.13 -7.74
C ALA A 185 2.24 -19.68 -6.98
N THR A 186 2.25 -20.99 -6.73
CA THR A 186 3.43 -21.70 -6.25
C THR A 186 4.60 -21.29 -7.14
N CYS A 187 5.60 -20.57 -6.59
CA CYS A 187 6.85 -20.35 -7.30
C CYS A 187 7.69 -21.58 -7.10
N GLN A 188 8.03 -22.27 -8.19
CA GLN A 188 8.80 -23.50 -8.19
C GLN A 188 10.06 -23.35 -9.03
N PHE A 189 11.04 -24.20 -8.76
CA PHE A 189 12.26 -24.29 -9.56
C PHE A 189 11.96 -24.40 -11.05
N GLY A 190 12.62 -23.57 -11.86
CA GLY A 190 12.42 -23.46 -13.30
C GLY A 190 11.32 -22.47 -13.73
N ASP A 191 10.54 -21.91 -12.80
CA ASP A 191 9.64 -20.81 -13.12
C ASP A 191 10.43 -19.56 -13.51
N CYS A 192 10.01 -18.88 -14.58
CA CYS A 192 10.53 -17.56 -14.95
C CYS A 192 9.37 -16.58 -15.06
N ASN A 193 9.06 -15.86 -13.97
CA ASN A 193 7.95 -14.93 -13.96
C ASN A 193 8.07 -13.90 -12.83
N ALA A 194 7.14 -12.96 -12.86
CA ALA A 194 7.06 -11.85 -11.93
C ALA A 194 6.93 -12.28 -10.44
N ASN A 195 6.27 -13.41 -10.15
CA ASN A 195 6.15 -13.90 -8.77
C ASN A 195 7.51 -14.41 -8.23
N VAL A 196 8.37 -14.92 -9.11
CA VAL A 196 9.74 -15.31 -8.75
C VAL A 196 10.58 -14.08 -8.41
N THR A 197 10.47 -13.00 -9.20
CA THR A 197 11.12 -11.71 -8.87
C THR A 197 10.72 -11.25 -7.47
N TYR A 198 9.43 -11.36 -7.14
CA TYR A 198 8.94 -11.02 -5.81
C TYR A 198 9.51 -11.94 -4.72
N LEU A 199 9.52 -13.27 -4.93
CA LEU A 199 10.15 -14.23 -4.03
C LEU A 199 11.62 -13.84 -3.73
N GLN A 200 12.38 -13.54 -4.78
CA GLN A 200 13.79 -13.14 -4.69
C GLN A 200 13.95 -11.84 -3.89
N GLN A 201 13.15 -10.81 -4.18
CA GLN A 201 13.17 -9.55 -3.44
C GLN A 201 12.87 -9.76 -1.94
N ARG A 202 11.90 -10.62 -1.61
CA ARG A 202 11.56 -10.94 -0.22
C ARG A 202 12.68 -11.71 0.49
N LEU A 203 13.32 -12.67 -0.19
CA LEU A 203 14.49 -13.38 0.33
C LEU A 203 15.64 -12.40 0.61
N MET A 204 15.97 -11.54 -0.35
CA MET A 204 17.00 -10.52 -0.21
C MET A 204 16.70 -9.54 0.94
N ALA A 205 15.44 -9.10 1.07
CA ALA A 205 15.01 -8.22 2.15
C ALA A 205 15.14 -8.85 3.55
N LYS A 206 15.05 -10.18 3.65
CA LYS A 206 15.29 -10.95 4.88
C LYS A 206 16.78 -11.30 5.09
N GLY A 207 17.66 -10.89 4.17
CA GLY A 207 19.11 -11.08 4.27
C GLY A 207 19.67 -12.30 3.54
N TYR A 208 18.84 -13.03 2.78
CA TYR A 208 19.30 -14.17 1.99
C TYR A 208 19.88 -13.68 0.66
N GLN A 209 21.16 -13.97 0.44
CA GLN A 209 21.88 -13.40 -0.69
C GLN A 209 21.55 -14.12 -2.00
N LEU A 210 21.43 -13.32 -3.07
CA LEU A 210 21.36 -13.75 -4.47
C LEU A 210 22.50 -13.03 -5.24
N PRO A 211 23.77 -13.37 -4.98
CA PRO A 211 24.93 -12.59 -5.42
C PRO A 211 25.19 -12.55 -6.94
N LYS A 212 24.69 -13.53 -7.71
CA LYS A 212 24.97 -13.67 -9.14
C LYS A 212 24.00 -12.88 -9.99
N ASN A 213 22.70 -13.13 -9.83
CA ASN A 213 21.67 -12.53 -10.69
C ASN A 213 20.73 -11.58 -9.93
N GLY A 214 20.66 -11.67 -8.61
CA GLY A 214 19.71 -10.88 -7.81
C GLY A 214 18.26 -11.29 -8.06
N ALA A 215 17.36 -10.30 -8.11
CA ALA A 215 15.95 -10.52 -8.41
C ALA A 215 15.68 -10.43 -9.92
N ASP A 216 16.11 -11.44 -10.66
CA ASP A 216 16.02 -11.53 -12.13
C ASP A 216 14.69 -12.14 -12.64
N GLY A 217 13.87 -12.69 -11.75
CA GLY A 217 12.64 -13.39 -12.11
C GLY A 217 12.82 -14.83 -12.57
N ASP A 218 14.04 -15.37 -12.57
CA ASP A 218 14.34 -16.77 -12.87
C ASP A 218 14.53 -17.60 -11.59
N PHE A 219 13.74 -18.65 -11.43
CA PHE A 219 13.86 -19.56 -10.30
C PHE A 219 14.91 -20.62 -10.60
N GLY A 220 16.15 -20.16 -10.73
CA GLY A 220 17.33 -21.00 -10.87
C GLY A 220 17.90 -21.50 -9.54
N ASN A 221 19.10 -22.07 -9.61
CA ASN A 221 19.79 -22.66 -8.45
C ASN A 221 20.05 -21.65 -7.33
N GLU A 222 20.34 -20.41 -7.68
CA GLU A 222 20.59 -19.35 -6.70
C GLU A 222 19.34 -19.06 -5.84
N THR A 223 18.20 -18.83 -6.49
CA THR A 223 16.89 -18.67 -5.83
C THR A 223 16.56 -19.89 -4.97
N LEU A 224 16.82 -21.11 -5.47
CA LEU A 224 16.57 -22.34 -4.73
C LEU A 224 17.41 -22.46 -3.47
N MET A 225 18.70 -22.10 -3.53
CA MET A 225 19.60 -22.14 -2.39
C MET A 225 19.16 -21.15 -1.32
N ALA A 226 18.87 -19.91 -1.70
CA ALA A 226 18.37 -18.88 -0.80
C ALA A 226 17.04 -19.30 -0.14
N LEU A 227 16.12 -19.88 -0.93
CA LEU A 227 14.84 -20.39 -0.43
C LEU A 227 15.02 -21.53 0.58
N LYS A 228 15.87 -22.51 0.29
CA LYS A 228 16.12 -23.65 1.19
C LYS A 228 16.78 -23.20 2.48
N GLN A 229 17.70 -22.23 2.43
CA GLN A 229 18.30 -21.64 3.62
C GLN A 229 17.23 -20.92 4.46
N PHE A 230 16.38 -20.12 3.82
CA PHE A 230 15.26 -19.46 4.50
C PHE A 230 14.31 -20.45 5.18
N MET A 231 13.92 -21.52 4.49
CA MET A 231 13.07 -22.57 5.06
C MET A 231 13.75 -23.24 6.26
N TYR A 232 15.03 -23.57 6.14
CA TYR A 232 15.82 -24.16 7.23
C TYR A 232 15.82 -23.26 8.47
N ASP A 233 16.16 -21.98 8.32
CA ASP A 233 16.24 -21.03 9.42
C ASP A 233 14.88 -20.82 10.11
N ASN A 234 13.79 -20.96 9.36
CA ASN A 234 12.42 -20.78 9.85
C ASN A 234 11.73 -22.09 10.25
N LYS A 235 12.46 -23.21 10.27
CA LYS A 235 11.95 -24.55 10.63
C LYS A 235 10.79 -25.02 9.74
N ILE A 236 10.81 -24.64 8.48
CA ILE A 236 9.88 -25.09 7.44
C ILE A 236 10.50 -26.29 6.72
N THR A 237 9.70 -27.30 6.40
CA THR A 237 10.14 -28.43 5.57
C THR A 237 10.65 -27.94 4.21
N GLN A 238 11.86 -28.33 3.84
CA GLN A 238 12.46 -27.92 2.58
C GLN A 238 11.70 -28.46 1.37
N SER A 239 11.53 -27.62 0.35
CA SER A 239 10.88 -27.95 -0.91
C SER A 239 11.58 -27.27 -2.09
N LEU A 240 11.22 -27.66 -3.31
CA LEU A 240 11.69 -27.01 -4.55
C LEU A 240 10.80 -25.83 -4.99
N PHE A 241 9.89 -25.42 -4.12
CA PHE A 241 8.93 -24.36 -4.38
C PHE A 241 8.56 -23.66 -3.07
N CYS A 242 8.19 -22.38 -3.11
CA CYS A 242 7.78 -21.69 -1.89
C CYS A 242 6.34 -22.08 -1.52
N THR A 243 6.22 -22.87 -0.45
CA THR A 243 4.96 -23.30 0.14
C THR A 243 4.16 -22.14 0.70
N LYS A 244 2.88 -22.36 1.04
CA LYS A 244 2.06 -21.36 1.73
C LYS A 244 2.72 -20.88 3.03
N GLU A 245 3.23 -21.81 3.84
CA GLU A 245 3.93 -21.51 5.09
C GLU A 245 5.21 -20.70 4.84
N CYS A 246 5.97 -21.03 3.80
CA CYS A 246 7.14 -20.27 3.36
C CYS A 246 6.76 -18.80 3.09
N TRP A 247 5.69 -18.58 2.34
CA TRP A 247 5.25 -17.24 2.04
C TRP A 247 4.74 -16.47 3.26
N GLU A 248 4.07 -17.13 4.20
CA GLU A 248 3.62 -16.51 5.46
C GLU A 248 4.79 -15.98 6.31
N LYS A 249 5.96 -16.61 6.21
CA LYS A 249 7.19 -16.17 6.91
C LYS A 249 7.99 -15.12 6.11
N LEU A 250 7.87 -15.12 4.77
CA LEU A 250 8.53 -14.17 3.88
C LEU A 250 7.91 -12.78 3.91
N LEU A 251 6.59 -12.71 4.12
CA LEU A 251 5.88 -11.45 4.32
C LEU A 251 6.32 -10.72 5.61
#